data_AF-A0A1V9X1R8-F1
#
_entry.id   AF-A0A1V9X1R8-F1
#
_cell.length_a   1.000
_cell.length_b   1.000
_cell.length_c   1.000
_cell.angle_alpha   90.00
_cell.angle_beta   90.00
_cell.angle_gamma   90.00
#
_symmetry.space_group_name_H-M   'P 1'
#
loop_
_entity.id
_entity.type
_entity.pdbx_description
1 polymer ?
#
loop_
_entity_poly.entity_id
_entity_poly.type
_entity_poly.pdbx_seq_one_letter_code
_entity_poly.pdbx_strand_id
1 'polypeptide(L)'
;MGIESCAPGETVMGEPMQIVQLGKTEIPYALFLEYVFEMGESSFKGTTYDLFKHNCNTFSLEVAQFLTGKNIPQEIIDLPEEVLNT
;
A
#
# COMPACT_ATOMS: atom_id res chain seq x y z
N MET A 1 15.03 0.29 -4.17
CA MET A 1 13.84 -0.33 -4.77
C MET A 1 12.62 0.26 -4.07
N GLY A 2 11.66 0.79 -4.82
CA GLY A 2 10.52 1.57 -4.30
C GLY A 2 9.19 0.86 -4.59
N ILE A 3 8.26 1.56 -5.24
CA ILE A 3 7.00 0.95 -5.70
C ILE A 3 7.28 0.01 -6.87
N GLU A 4 6.71 -1.19 -6.82
CA GLU A 4 6.83 -2.24 -7.84
C GLU A 4 5.45 -2.83 -8.16
N SER A 5 5.30 -3.49 -9.31
CA SER A 5 4.05 -4.15 -9.70
C SER A 5 4.29 -5.55 -10.26
N CYS A 6 3.31 -6.44 -10.06
CA CYS A 6 3.27 -7.80 -10.61
C CYS A 6 1.80 -8.23 -10.76
N ALA A 7 1.55 -9.37 -11.41
CA ALA A 7 0.21 -9.95 -11.39
C ALA A 7 -0.14 -10.46 -9.98
N PRO A 8 -1.43 -10.46 -9.60
CA PRO A 8 -1.85 -10.93 -8.28
C PRO A 8 -1.35 -12.34 -7.96
N GLY A 9 -0.74 -12.53 -6.79
CA GLY A 9 -0.22 -13.83 -6.34
C GLY A 9 1.14 -14.23 -6.93
N GLU A 10 1.76 -13.42 -7.81
CA GLU A 10 2.98 -13.83 -8.53
C GLU A 10 4.30 -13.39 -7.88
N THR A 11 4.26 -12.86 -6.66
CA THR A 11 5.51 -12.66 -5.89
C THR A 11 6.02 -14.00 -5.34
N VAL A 12 7.23 -13.98 -4.77
CA VAL A 12 7.78 -15.14 -4.04
C VAL A 12 6.91 -15.59 -2.86
N MET A 13 5.99 -14.75 -2.38
CA MET A 13 5.06 -15.06 -1.29
C MET A 13 3.84 -15.87 -1.76
N GLY A 14 3.59 -15.99 -3.07
CA GLY A 14 2.45 -16.72 -3.62
C GLY A 14 1.09 -16.07 -3.35
N GLU A 15 0.06 -16.90 -3.20
CA GLU A 15 -1.32 -16.47 -2.97
C GLU A 15 -1.49 -15.73 -1.62
N PRO A 16 -2.29 -14.64 -1.58
CA PRO A 16 -2.53 -13.89 -0.35
C PRO A 16 -3.33 -14.73 0.66
N MET A 17 -3.01 -14.59 1.94
CA MET A 17 -3.77 -15.24 3.03
C MET A 17 -5.22 -14.72 3.14
N GLN A 18 -5.45 -13.46 2.79
CA GLN A 18 -6.75 -12.80 2.87
C GLN A 18 -6.91 -11.80 1.73
N ILE A 19 -8.10 -11.77 1.13
CA ILE A 19 -8.51 -10.80 0.11
C ILE A 19 -9.63 -9.94 0.70
N VAL A 20 -9.43 -8.62 0.72
CA VAL A 20 -10.38 -7.65 1.29
C VAL A 20 -10.91 -6.73 0.20
N GLN A 21 -12.24 -6.66 0.06
CA GLN A 21 -12.87 -5.74 -0.89
C GLN A 21 -12.92 -4.31 -0.31
N LEU A 22 -12.10 -3.41 -0.84
CA LEU A 22 -12.08 -2.01 -0.40
C LEU A 22 -13.19 -1.17 -1.04
N GLY A 23 -13.55 -1.44 -2.29
CA GLY A 23 -14.66 -0.74 -2.95
C GLY A 23 -14.56 -0.74 -4.46
N LYS A 24 -15.08 0.32 -5.07
CA LYS A 24 -14.93 0.62 -6.49
C LYS A 24 -14.39 2.04 -6.61
N THR A 25 -13.62 2.28 -7.65
CA THR A 25 -13.08 3.60 -7.98
C THR A 25 -13.57 4.01 -9.35
N GLU A 26 -13.79 5.31 -9.53
CA GLU A 26 -14.04 5.92 -10.84
C GLU A 26 -12.75 6.53 -11.42
N ILE A 27 -11.64 6.45 -10.69
CA ILE A 27 -10.34 6.97 -11.12
C ILE A 27 -9.86 6.18 -12.35
N PRO A 28 -9.61 6.87 -13.49
CA PRO A 28 -9.06 6.21 -14.66
C PRO A 28 -7.68 5.63 -14.39
N TYR A 29 -7.38 4.49 -15.02
CA TYR A 29 -6.10 3.80 -14.82
C TYR A 29 -4.88 4.68 -15.12
N ALA A 30 -4.96 5.56 -16.13
CA ALA A 30 -3.88 6.50 -16.45
C ALA A 30 -3.60 7.47 -15.29
N LEU A 31 -4.63 8.01 -14.64
CA LEU A 31 -4.48 8.91 -13.50
C LEU A 31 -3.93 8.17 -12.27
N PHE A 32 -4.34 6.91 -12.08
CA PHE A 32 -3.76 6.06 -11.04
C PHE A 32 -2.27 5.83 -11.26
N LEU A 33 -1.84 5.55 -12.49
CA LEU A 33 -0.42 5.39 -12.81
C LEU A 33 0.36 6.68 -12.56
N GLU A 34 -0.15 7.83 -13.01
CA GLU A 34 0.48 9.13 -12.74
C GLU A 34 0.68 9.36 -11.24
N TYR A 35 -0.36 9.11 -10.44
CA TYR A 35 -0.31 9.21 -8.98
C TYR A 35 0.76 8.28 -8.36
N VAL A 36 0.79 7.01 -8.77
CA VAL A 36 1.78 6.03 -8.27
C VAL A 36 3.21 6.41 -8.66
N PHE A 37 3.43 6.93 -9.89
CA PHE A 37 4.74 7.41 -10.31
C PHE A 37 5.19 8.61 -9.49
N GLU A 38 4.30 9.59 -9.24
CA GLU A 38 4.62 10.74 -8.39
C GLU A 38 4.97 10.32 -6.96
N MET A 39 4.24 9.37 -6.38
CA MET A 39 4.57 8.79 -5.08
C MET A 39 5.96 8.15 -5.07
N GLY A 40 6.31 7.38 -6.12
CA GLY A 40 7.62 6.74 -6.26
C GLY A 40 8.78 7.73 -6.37
N GLU A 41 8.53 8.90 -6.97
CA GLU A 41 9.50 10.00 -7.11
C GLU A 41 9.52 10.94 -5.90
N SER A 42 8.68 10.72 -4.89
CA SER A 42 8.55 11.57 -3.71
C SER A 42 8.54 10.75 -2.41
N SER A 43 7.36 10.47 -1.85
CA SER A 43 7.15 9.89 -0.52
C SER A 43 7.51 8.41 -0.42
N PHE A 44 7.46 7.64 -1.52
CA PHE A 44 7.69 6.19 -1.55
C PHE A 44 8.91 5.77 -2.36
N LYS A 45 9.97 6.58 -2.28
CA LYS A 45 11.31 6.17 -2.72
C LYS A 45 11.78 4.97 -1.91
N GLY A 46 12.60 4.12 -2.52
CA GLY A 46 13.19 3.00 -1.78
C GLY A 46 14.00 3.40 -0.54
N THR A 47 14.56 4.62 -0.53
CA THR A 47 15.31 5.16 0.60
C THR A 47 14.45 5.67 1.75
N THR A 48 13.13 5.82 1.56
CA THR A 48 12.21 6.31 2.60
C THR A 48 11.52 5.18 3.35
N TYR A 49 11.79 3.92 3.00
CA TYR A 49 11.19 2.77 3.66
C TYR A 49 11.65 2.64 5.12
N ASP A 50 10.69 2.58 6.03
CA ASP A 50 10.87 2.31 7.45
C ASP A 50 9.87 1.24 7.90
N LEU A 51 10.37 0.15 8.48
CA LEU A 51 9.55 -1.00 8.84
C LEU A 51 8.37 -0.65 9.76
N PHE A 52 8.53 0.34 10.65
CA PHE A 52 7.53 0.68 11.64
C PHE A 52 6.67 1.88 11.24
N LYS A 53 7.26 2.85 10.52
CA LYS A 53 6.63 4.15 10.28
C LYS A 53 6.23 4.39 8.83
N HIS A 54 6.88 3.73 7.87
CA HIS A 54 6.73 4.03 6.45
C HIS A 54 6.98 2.79 5.58
N ASN A 55 6.04 1.85 5.62
CA ASN A 55 6.18 0.52 5.02
C ASN A 55 5.11 0.26 3.95
N CYS A 56 4.97 -1.00 3.53
CA CYS A 56 3.98 -1.44 2.54
C CYS A 56 2.51 -1.19 2.96
N ASN A 57 2.21 -1.20 4.26
CA ASN A 57 0.88 -0.93 4.78
C ASN A 57 0.56 0.55 4.69
N THR A 58 1.53 1.43 4.97
CA THR A 58 1.39 2.89 4.79
C THR A 58 1.14 3.24 3.33
N PHE A 59 1.87 2.61 2.40
CA PHE A 59 1.62 2.74 0.96
C PHE A 59 0.20 2.30 0.59
N SER A 60 -0.22 1.13 1.06
CA SER A 60 -1.54 0.57 0.76
C SER A 60 -2.67 1.43 1.32
N LEU A 61 -2.48 2.06 2.49
CA LEU A 61 -3.44 2.98 3.09
C LEU A 61 -3.65 4.22 2.21
N GLU A 62 -2.58 4.89 1.79
CA GLU A 62 -2.68 6.09 0.94
C GLU A 62 -3.34 5.77 -0.40
N VAL A 63 -2.94 4.67 -1.04
CA VAL A 63 -3.55 4.22 -2.30
C VAL A 63 -5.02 3.87 -2.13
N ALA A 64 -5.39 3.18 -1.05
CA ALA A 64 -6.79 2.85 -0.76
C ALA A 64 -7.66 4.10 -0.57
N GLN A 65 -7.14 5.10 0.17
CA GLN A 65 -7.80 6.37 0.39
C GLN A 65 -7.96 7.16 -0.91
N PHE A 66 -6.92 7.23 -1.73
CA PHE A 66 -6.97 7.90 -3.03
C PHE A 66 -8.02 7.27 -3.95
N LEU A 67 -8.02 5.94 -4.05
CA LEU A 67 -8.92 5.22 -4.97
C LEU A 67 -10.37 5.17 -4.48
N THR A 68 -10.58 5.00 -3.17
CA THR A 68 -11.91 4.62 -2.63
C THR A 68 -12.40 5.49 -1.47
N GLY A 69 -11.57 6.41 -0.95
CA GLY A 69 -11.88 7.19 0.25
C GLY A 69 -11.93 6.36 1.53
N LYS A 70 -11.49 5.10 1.50
CA LYS A 70 -11.51 4.18 2.65
C LYS A 70 -10.11 3.78 3.08
N ASN A 71 -10.02 3.42 4.36
CA ASN A 71 -8.80 2.85 4.93
C ASN A 71 -8.73 1.34 4.68
N ILE A 72 -7.51 0.80 4.81
CA ILE A 72 -7.29 -0.64 4.99
C ILE A 72 -7.69 -1.06 6.43
N PRO A 73 -7.84 -2.37 6.73
CA PRO A 73 -8.19 -2.83 8.06
C PRO A 73 -7.27 -2.29 9.16
N GLN A 74 -7.86 -1.88 10.28
CA GLN A 74 -7.16 -1.15 11.35
C GLN A 74 -6.07 -1.99 12.00
N GLU A 75 -6.32 -3.30 12.16
CA GLU A 75 -5.36 -4.27 12.67
C GLU A 75 -4.04 -4.34 11.86
N ILE A 76 -4.08 -4.00 10.57
CA ILE A 76 -2.89 -3.95 9.71
C ILE A 76 -2.11 -2.64 9.92
N ILE A 77 -2.83 -1.55 10.21
CA ILE A 77 -2.27 -0.23 10.47
C ILE A 77 -1.59 -0.19 11.84
N ASP A 78 -2.20 -0.80 12.84
CA ASP A 78 -1.76 -0.75 14.25
C ASP A 78 -0.65 -1.75 14.58
N LEU A 79 -0.43 -2.75 13.72
CA LEU A 79 0.57 -3.81 13.91
C LEU A 79 1.97 -3.30 14.34
N PRO A 80 2.54 -2.22 13.74
CA PRO A 80 3.83 -1.71 14.19
C PRO A 80 3.84 -1.24 15.64
N GLU A 81 2.76 -0.60 16.09
CA GLU A 81 2.64 -0.08 17.45
C GLU A 81 2.48 -1.22 18.46
N GLU A 82 1.68 -2.24 18.13
CA GLU A 82 1.54 -3.44 18.96
C GLU A 82 2.90 -4.13 19.21
N VAL A 83 3.73 -4.22 18.17
CA VAL A 83 5.08 -4.82 18.26
C VAL A 83 6.03 -3.96 19.09
N LEU A 84 6.00 -2.63 18.97
CA LEU A 84 6.88 -1.72 19.71
C LEU A 84 6.55 -1.62 21.20
N ASN A 85 5.30 -1.89 21.57
CA ASN A 85 4.81 -1.82 22.95
C ASN A 85 4.92 -3.16 23.72
N THR A 86 5.70 -4.11 23.20
CA THR A 86 6.00 -5.41 23.82
C THR A 86 7.46 -5.49 24.26
#